data_AF-A0A3B9EKM0-F1
#
_entry.id   AF-A0A3B9EKM0-F1
#
_cell.length_a   1.000
_cell.length_b   1.000
_cell.length_c   1.000
_cell.angle_alpha   90.00
_cell.angle_beta   90.00
_cell.angle_gamma   90.00
#
_symmetry.space_group_name_H-M   'P 1'
#
loop_
_entity.id
_entity.type
_entity.pdbx_description
1 polymer ?
#
loop_
_entity_poly.entity_id
_entity_poly.type
_entity_poly.pdbx_seq_one_letter_code
_entity_poly.pdbx_strand_id
1 'polypeptide(L)' 'MLRTPLINVMTSAAQKAARGLTRDFGEVEHLQVSKKGPADFVSTADKKAEAVLFEELQKA' A
#
# COMPACT_ATOMS: atom_id res chain seq x y z
N MET A 1 6.29 -7.87 -23.33
CA MET A 1 4.97 -7.26 -23.62
C MET A 1 5.17 -5.75 -23.66
N LEU A 2 4.80 -5.07 -24.75
CA LEU A 2 4.89 -3.60 -24.84
C LEU A 2 3.93 -3.00 -23.80
N ARG A 3 4.47 -2.30 -22.80
CA ARG A 3 3.68 -1.55 -21.83
C ARG A 3 3.58 -0.11 -22.30
N THR A 4 2.37 0.41 -22.32
CA THR A 4 2.15 1.84 -22.59
C THR A 4 2.76 2.68 -21.46
N PRO A 5 3.13 3.94 -21.72
CA PRO A 5 3.63 4.84 -20.68
C PRO A 5 2.69 4.90 -19.46
N LEU A 6 1.37 4.93 -19.69
CA LEU A 6 0.36 4.89 -18.64
C LEU A 6 0.44 3.61 -17.79
N ILE A 7 0.56 2.44 -18.41
CA ILE A 7 0.67 1.16 -17.68
C ILE A 7 1.97 1.11 -16.86
N ASN A 8 3.06 1.71 -17.33
CA ASN A 8 4.30 1.78 -16.56
C ASN A 8 4.14 2.62 -15.30
N VAL A 9 3.49 3.79 -15.41
CA VAL A 9 3.17 4.66 -14.26
C VAL A 9 2.28 3.93 -13.25
N MET A 10 1.17 3.33 -13.72
CA MET A 10 0.24 2.58 -12.87
C MET A 10 0.93 1.41 -12.16
N THR A 11 1.78 0.67 -12.89
CA THR A 11 2.49 -0.48 -12.31
C THR A 11 3.50 -0.02 -11.24
N SER A 12 4.23 1.07 -11.50
CA SER A 12 5.18 1.62 -10.54
C SER A 12 4.49 2.08 -9.25
N ALA A 13 3.38 2.82 -9.37
CA ALA A 13 2.56 3.26 -8.24
C ALA A 13 2.06 2.07 -7.40
N ALA A 14 1.50 1.04 -8.07
CA ALA A 14 1.02 -0.17 -7.42
C ALA A 14 2.13 -0.94 -6.70
N GLN A 15 3.31 -1.07 -7.33
CA GLN A 15 4.46 -1.73 -6.71
C GLN A 15 4.97 -0.98 -5.47
N LYS A 16 4.93 0.35 -5.48
CA LYS A 16 5.36 1.15 -4.35
C LYS A 16 4.39 1.02 -3.17
N ALA A 17 3.09 1.10 -3.42
CA ALA A 17 2.06 0.89 -2.40
C ALA A 17 2.12 -0.54 -1.81
N ALA A 18 2.35 -1.55 -2.66
CA ALA A 18 2.46 -2.94 -2.25
C ALA A 18 3.58 -3.19 -1.23
N ARG A 19 4.73 -2.49 -1.33
CA ARG A 19 5.83 -2.63 -0.35
C ARG A 19 5.39 -2.27 1.07
N GLY A 20 4.61 -1.20 1.21
CA GLY A 20 4.06 -0.78 2.51
C GLY A 20 3.10 -1.82 3.06
N LEU A 21 2.20 -2.32 2.23
CA LEU A 21 1.24 -3.36 2.60
C LEU A 21 1.92 -4.68 3.01
N THR A 22 2.95 -5.12 2.28
CA THR A 22 3.69 -6.35 2.63
C THR A 22 4.39 -6.23 3.97
N ARG A 23 5.00 -5.07 4.27
CA ARG A 23 5.65 -4.83 5.56
C ARG A 23 4.62 -4.82 6.69
N ASP A 24 3.57 -4.01 6.52
CA ASP A 24 2.52 -3.88 7.52
C ASP A 24 1.87 -5.27 7.78
N PHE A 25 1.65 -6.09 6.74
CA PHE A 25 1.14 -7.46 6.89
C PHE A 25 2.08 -8.39 7.67
N GLY A 26 3.40 -8.28 7.48
CA GLY A 26 4.38 -9.02 8.27
C GLY A 26 4.38 -8.63 9.77
N GLU A 27 3.94 -7.41 10.08
CA GLU A 27 3.79 -6.93 11.45
C GLU A 27 2.43 -7.30 12.07
N VAL A 28 1.49 -7.88 11.29
CA VAL A 28 0.13 -8.19 11.76
C VAL A 28 0.11 -9.25 12.85
N GLU A 29 1.06 -10.18 12.85
CA GLU A 29 1.24 -11.17 13.92
C GLU A 29 1.61 -10.49 15.26
N HIS A 30 2.35 -9.38 15.20
CA HIS A 30 2.70 -8.58 16.38
C HIS A 30 1.57 -7.64 16.83
N LEU A 31 0.57 -7.41 15.99
CA LEU A 31 -0.60 -6.58 16.30
C LEU A 31 -1.68 -7.31 17.10
N GLN A 32 -1.61 -8.64 17.23
CA GLN A 32 -2.51 -9.40 18.12
C GLN A 32 -2.41 -8.97 19.60
N VAL A 33 -1.36 -8.24 19.98
CA VAL A 33 -1.16 -7.71 21.35
C VAL A 33 -1.66 -6.27 21.51
N SER A 34 -2.05 -5.60 20.42
CA SER A 34 -2.54 -4.21 20.43
C SER A 34 -4.02 -4.16 20.79
N LYS A 35 -4.39 -3.36 21.81
CA LYS A 35 -5.76 -3.16 22.32
C LYS A 35 -6.82 -2.76 21.29
N LYS A 36 -6.42 -2.34 20.08
CA LYS A 36 -7.30 -1.81 19.02
C LYS A 36 -7.74 -2.86 17.99
N GLY A 37 -7.15 -4.05 18.01
CA GLY A 37 -7.58 -5.20 17.21
C GLY A 37 -7.31 -5.10 15.69
N PRO A 38 -7.71 -6.13 14.92
CA PRO A 38 -7.37 -6.25 13.50
C PRO A 38 -7.99 -5.18 12.58
N ALA A 39 -9.15 -4.63 12.93
CA ALA A 39 -9.89 -3.68 12.09
C ALA A 39 -9.18 -2.31 11.93
N ASP A 40 -8.51 -1.84 12.98
CA ASP A 40 -7.74 -0.58 12.96
C ASP A 40 -6.46 -0.70 12.13
N PHE A 41 -5.87 -1.90 12.10
CA PHE A 41 -4.71 -2.19 11.26
C PHE A 41 -5.08 -2.12 9.78
N VAL A 42 -6.15 -2.82 9.37
CA VAL A 42 -6.62 -2.82 7.97
C VAL A 42 -6.90 -1.39 7.50
N SER A 43 -7.56 -0.59 8.34
CA SER A 43 -7.89 0.81 8.03
C SER A 43 -6.65 1.70 7.88
N THR A 44 -5.59 1.43 8.63
CA THR A 44 -4.35 2.22 8.58
C THR A 44 -3.50 1.84 7.37
N ALA A 45 -3.38 0.54 7.08
CA ALA A 45 -2.64 0.04 5.93
C ALA A 45 -3.28 0.52 4.61
N ASP A 46 -4.62 0.48 4.53
CA ASP A 46 -5.39 0.94 3.37
C ASP A 46 -5.15 2.44 3.09
N LYS A 47 -5.33 3.32 4.10
CA LYS A 47 -5.10 4.77 3.96
C LYS A 47 -3.68 5.12 3.52
N LYS A 48 -2.67 4.39 4.02
CA LYS A 48 -1.28 4.59 3.59
C LYS A 48 -1.09 4.18 2.12
N ALA A 49 -1.65 3.05 1.72
CA ALA A 49 -1.57 2.58 0.34
C ALA A 49 -2.26 3.55 -0.62
N GLU A 50 -3.43 4.07 -0.26
CA GLU A 50 -4.16 5.09 -1.02
C GLU A 50 -3.33 6.38 -1.16
N ALA A 51 -2.73 6.88 -0.07
CA ALA A 51 -1.89 8.07 -0.11
C ALA A 51 -0.69 7.90 -1.05
N VAL A 52 -0.02 6.73 -1.01
CA VAL A 52 1.10 6.42 -1.92
C VAL A 52 0.63 6.35 -3.36
N LEU A 53 -0.50 5.69 -3.64
CA LEU A 53 -1.04 5.62 -5.00
C LEU A 53 -1.37 7.02 -5.52
N PHE A 54 -2.02 7.84 -4.72
CA PHE A 54 -2.37 9.20 -5.09
C PHE A 54 -1.12 10.04 -5.40
N GLU A 55 -0.12 10.00 -4.52
CA GLU A 55 1.13 10.74 -4.69
C GLU A 55 1.89 10.31 -5.96
N GLU A 56 2.00 9.02 -6.22
CA GLU A 56 2.74 8.52 -7.39
C GLU A 56 2.01 8.77 -8.71
N LEU A 57 0.68 8.65 -8.71
CA LEU A 57 -0.12 8.90 -9.91
C LEU A 57 -0.27 10.39 -10.21
N GLN A 58 -0.25 11.26 -9.19
CA GLN A 58 -0.34 12.71 -9.36
C GLN A 58 0.98 13.34 -9.83
N LYS A 59 2.13 12.74 -9.50
CA LYS A 59 3.46 13.23 -9.92
C LYS A 59 3.82 12.90 -11.37
N ALA A 60 3.18 11.89 -11.94
CA ALA A 60 3.47 11.38 -13.29
C ALA A 60 2.72 12.17 -14.38
#